data_AF-A0A834T1D3-F1
#
_entry.id   AF-A0A834T1D3-F1
#
_cell.length_a   1.000
_cell.length_b   1.000
_cell.length_c   1.000
_cell.angle_alpha   90.00
_cell.angle_beta   90.00
_cell.angle_gamma   90.00
#
_symmetry.space_group_name_H-M   'P 1'
#
loop_
_entity.id
_entity.type
_entity.pdbx_description
1 polymer ?
#
loop_
_entity_poly.entity_id
_entity_poly.type
_entity_poly.pdbx_seq_one_letter_code
_entity_poly.pdbx_strand_id
1 'polypeptide(L)'
;MASRNQPISSMNPMQHRDTTVKVRVVHLWCVLPYSSNTSKPNPGAVAIQMNCTIGASVPDMYLNKFKGALVEGGVYFISRFGVGGSGGNFRITTYAFKINFQFGTRVMPTVDDPNIHKFGFDWVTTTVKKRPR
;
A
#
# COMPACT_ATOMS: atom_id res chain seq x y z
N MET A 1 14.79 -21.78 4.88
CA MET A 1 13.88 -21.75 3.71
C MET A 1 13.81 -20.32 3.20
N ALA A 2 14.31 -20.05 1.99
CA ALA A 2 14.38 -18.70 1.44
C ALA A 2 12.97 -18.23 1.01
N SER A 3 12.50 -17.10 1.53
CA SER A 3 11.28 -16.45 1.04
C SER A 3 11.53 -15.90 -0.36
N ARG A 4 10.75 -16.35 -1.33
CA ARG A 4 10.83 -15.90 -2.73
C ARG A 4 10.17 -14.53 -2.84
N ASN A 5 10.97 -13.48 -2.98
CA ASN A 5 10.49 -12.12 -3.22
C ASN A 5 9.80 -12.07 -4.59
N GLN A 6 8.52 -11.68 -4.64
CA GLN A 6 7.78 -11.51 -5.91
C GLN A 6 7.53 -10.02 -6.21
N PRO A 7 7.58 -9.62 -7.50
CA PRO A 7 7.23 -8.25 -7.89
C PRO A 7 5.75 -7.99 -7.69
N ILE A 8 5.42 -6.78 -7.21
CA ILE A 8 4.05 -6.34 -6.91
C ILE A 8 3.14 -6.39 -8.15
N SER A 9 3.68 -6.18 -9.34
CA SER A 9 2.94 -6.27 -10.61
C SER A 9 2.43 -7.68 -10.94
N SER A 10 2.94 -8.72 -10.27
CA SER A 10 2.46 -10.09 -10.44
C SER A 10 1.31 -10.46 -9.50
N MET A 11 0.79 -9.50 -8.71
CA MET A 11 -0.20 -9.79 -7.68
C MET A 11 -1.54 -10.26 -8.27
N ASN A 12 -2.00 -11.46 -7.89
CA ASN A 12 -3.31 -11.99 -8.23
C ASN A 12 -4.14 -12.36 -6.96
N PRO A 13 -5.48 -12.41 -7.04
CA PRO A 13 -6.33 -12.74 -5.89
C PRO A 13 -6.17 -14.16 -5.34
N MET A 14 -5.63 -15.08 -6.15
CA MET A 14 -5.38 -16.48 -5.79
C MET A 14 -3.96 -16.74 -5.26
N GLN A 15 -3.13 -15.70 -5.14
CA GLN A 15 -1.72 -15.87 -4.83
C GLN A 15 -1.57 -16.27 -3.36
N HIS A 16 -0.80 -17.32 -3.14
CA HIS A 16 -0.77 -18.08 -1.90
C HIS A 16 -0.34 -17.26 -0.68
N ARG A 17 -0.80 -17.73 0.49
CA ARG A 17 -0.56 -17.21 1.85
C ARG A 17 0.92 -16.97 2.22
N ASP A 18 1.86 -17.49 1.42
CA ASP A 18 3.30 -17.44 1.67
C ASP A 18 4.04 -16.38 0.84
N THR A 19 3.31 -15.54 0.11
CA THR A 19 3.92 -14.46 -0.67
C THR A 19 4.44 -13.36 0.26
N THR A 20 5.69 -12.94 0.02
CA THR A 20 6.32 -11.80 0.69
C THR A 20 6.66 -10.73 -0.34
N VAL A 21 6.28 -9.49 -0.05
CA VAL A 21 6.56 -8.33 -0.90
C VAL A 21 7.43 -7.33 -0.15
N LYS A 22 8.36 -6.71 -0.87
CA LYS A 22 9.14 -5.57 -0.36
C LYS A 22 8.50 -4.27 -0.84
N VAL A 23 8.07 -3.43 0.09
CA VAL A 23 7.34 -2.19 -0.20
C VAL A 23 7.86 -1.02 0.60
N ARG A 24 7.79 0.17 0.03
CA ARG A 24 7.91 1.45 0.71
C ARG A 24 6.52 2.01 0.96
N VAL A 25 6.25 2.44 2.18
CA VAL A 25 5.04 3.20 2.51
C VAL A 25 5.24 4.62 2.02
N VAL A 26 4.38 5.08 1.12
CA VAL A 26 4.47 6.43 0.55
C VAL A 26 3.52 7.37 1.28
N HIS A 27 2.28 6.91 1.49
CA HIS A 27 1.26 7.67 2.20
C HIS A 27 0.44 6.76 3.12
N LEU A 28 0.06 7.28 4.28
CA LEU A 28 -0.77 6.62 5.27
C LEU A 28 -1.92 7.55 5.67
N TRP A 29 -3.15 7.18 5.28
CA TRP A 29 -4.36 7.96 5.58
C TRP A 29 -5.27 7.20 6.54
N CYS A 30 -5.75 7.89 7.56
CA CYS A 30 -6.86 7.39 8.37
C CYS A 30 -8.18 7.69 7.65
N VAL A 31 -8.90 6.64 7.27
CA VAL A 31 -10.24 6.75 6.68
C VAL A 31 -11.24 6.58 7.80
N LEU A 32 -11.93 7.68 8.12
CA LEU A 32 -12.98 7.69 9.13
C LEU A 32 -14.18 6.85 8.67
N PRO A 33 -14.94 6.28 9.63
CA PRO A 33 -16.19 5.59 9.33
C PRO A 33 -17.11 6.49 8.51
N TYR A 34 -17.54 6.04 7.34
CA TYR A 34 -18.57 6.73 6.58
C TYR A 34 -19.93 6.13 6.92
N SER A 35 -20.85 6.97 7.42
CA SER A 35 -22.24 6.62 7.65
C SER A 35 -23.05 7.04 6.42
N SER A 36 -23.31 6.12 5.50
CA SER A 36 -24.42 6.27 4.55
C SER A 36 -25.73 5.88 5.24
N ASN A 37 -26.88 6.34 4.72
CA ASN A 37 -28.24 5.94 5.16
C ASN A 37 -28.54 4.42 5.15
N THR A 38 -27.57 3.59 4.80
CA THR A 38 -27.56 2.15 5.03
C THR A 38 -27.35 1.84 6.51
N SER A 39 -28.15 0.93 7.05
CA SER A 39 -28.23 0.52 8.47
C SER A 39 -26.94 -0.03 9.12
N LYS A 40 -25.79 0.04 8.44
CA LYS A 40 -24.49 -0.35 8.97
C LYS A 40 -23.44 0.72 8.60
N PRO A 41 -22.85 1.43 9.57
CA PRO A 41 -21.68 2.27 9.30
C PRO A 41 -20.55 1.36 8.82
N ASN A 42 -19.83 1.79 7.77
CA ASN A 42 -18.60 1.09 7.39
C ASN A 42 -17.56 1.33 8.49
N PRO A 43 -16.92 0.28 9.05
CA PRO A 43 -15.87 0.47 10.04
C PRO A 43 -14.72 1.27 9.45
N GLY A 44 -14.10 2.12 10.28
CA GLY A 44 -12.91 2.89 9.88
C GLY A 44 -11.80 1.98 9.36
N ALA A 45 -10.91 2.53 8.56
CA ALA A 45 -9.75 1.79 8.08
C ALA A 45 -8.57 2.72 7.86
N VAL A 46 -7.35 2.20 7.95
CA VAL A 46 -6.17 2.92 7.48
C VAL A 46 -5.89 2.50 6.05
N ALA A 47 -5.90 3.48 5.15
CA ALA A 47 -5.54 3.36 3.76
C ALA A 47 -4.05 3.65 3.59
N ILE A 48 -3.35 2.84 2.79
CA ILE A 48 -1.91 2.96 2.61
C ILE A 48 -1.59 2.93 1.11
N GLN A 49 -0.75 3.84 0.64
CA GLN A 49 -0.14 3.74 -0.69
C GLN A 49 1.26 3.15 -0.56
N MET A 50 1.55 2.12 -1.36
CA MET A 50 2.81 1.39 -1.35
C MET A 50 3.45 1.40 -2.74
N ASN A 51 4.75 1.71 -2.82
CA ASN A 51 5.52 1.84 -4.07
C ASN A 51 4.80 2.69 -5.14
N CYS A 52 3.95 3.62 -4.72
CA CYS A 52 3.05 4.44 -5.55
C CYS A 52 2.05 3.70 -6.45
N THR A 53 2.11 2.38 -6.49
CA THR A 53 1.44 1.54 -7.49
C THR A 53 0.33 0.71 -6.88
N ILE A 54 0.48 0.25 -5.64
CA ILE A 54 -0.50 -0.61 -4.99
C ILE A 54 -1.09 0.06 -3.74
N GLY A 55 -2.40 -0.07 -3.57
CA GLY A 55 -3.07 0.30 -2.33
C GLY A 55 -3.00 -0.84 -1.30
N ALA A 56 -3.05 -0.49 -0.02
CA ALA A 56 -3.35 -1.43 1.04
C ALA A 56 -4.37 -0.85 2.02
N SER A 57 -5.08 -1.72 2.73
CA SER A 57 -6.00 -1.31 3.79
C SER A 57 -5.85 -2.15 5.05
N VAL A 58 -5.89 -1.48 6.20
CA VAL A 58 -5.96 -2.08 7.53
C VAL A 58 -7.35 -1.83 8.11
N PRO A 59 -8.18 -2.88 8.28
CA PRO A 59 -9.49 -2.78 8.94
C PRO A 59 -9.36 -2.31 10.40
N ASP A 60 -10.38 -1.60 10.90
CA ASP A 60 -10.46 -1.08 12.29
C ASP A 60 -10.03 -2.11 13.35
N MET A 61 -10.58 -3.32 13.25
CA MET A 61 -10.30 -4.44 14.16
C MET A 61 -8.82 -4.82 14.27
N TYR A 62 -7.99 -4.45 13.30
CA TYR A 62 -6.55 -4.73 13.29
C TYR A 62 -5.68 -3.48 13.46
N LEU A 63 -6.25 -2.29 13.63
CA LEU A 63 -5.49 -1.05 13.77
C LEU A 63 -4.55 -1.08 14.98
N ASN A 64 -5.03 -1.52 16.14
CA ASN A 64 -4.20 -1.59 17.35
C ASN A 64 -2.95 -2.47 17.17
N LYS A 65 -3.04 -3.53 16.34
CA LYS A 65 -1.90 -4.42 16.06
C LYS A 65 -0.84 -3.73 15.20
N PHE A 66 -1.26 -2.95 14.21
CA PHE A 66 -0.35 -2.33 13.23
C PHE A 66 -0.06 -0.86 13.52
N LYS A 67 -0.60 -0.31 14.61
CA LYS A 67 -0.34 1.06 15.06
C LYS A 67 1.15 1.23 15.34
N GLY A 68 1.78 2.18 14.66
CA GLY A 68 3.22 2.43 14.75
C GLY A 68 4.11 1.38 14.07
N ALA A 69 3.56 0.31 13.50
CA ALA A 69 4.33 -0.70 12.76
C ALA A 69 4.78 -0.20 11.38
N LEU A 70 4.06 0.79 10.83
CA LEU A 70 4.32 1.40 9.53
C LEU A 70 4.46 2.92 9.71
N VAL A 71 5.47 3.48 9.05
CA VAL A 71 5.76 4.91 9.00
C VAL A 71 5.97 5.30 7.55
N GLU A 72 5.49 6.49 7.15
CA GLU A 72 5.72 7.03 5.81
C GLU A 72 7.22 7.12 5.50
N GLY A 73 7.58 6.80 4.25
CA GLY A 73 8.96 6.71 3.77
C GLY A 73 9.67 5.39 4.10
N GLY A 74 9.19 4.63 5.09
CA GLY A 74 9.80 3.38 5.54
C GLY A 74 9.64 2.22 4.54
N VAL A 75 10.61 1.31 4.53
CA VAL A 75 10.62 0.11 3.68
C VAL A 75 10.42 -1.15 4.54
N TYR A 76 9.55 -2.04 4.08
CA TYR A 76 9.09 -3.20 4.82
C TYR A 76 8.96 -4.44 3.94
N PHE A 77 9.22 -5.60 4.54
CA PHE A 77 8.71 -6.87 4.05
C PHE A 77 7.34 -7.14 4.64
N ILE A 78 6.35 -7.37 3.77
CA ILE A 78 4.98 -7.71 4.17
C ILE A 78 4.66 -9.10 3.68
N SER A 79 4.13 -9.95 4.55
CA SER A 79 3.74 -11.33 4.22
C SER A 79 2.44 -11.73 4.89
N ARG A 80 1.82 -12.82 4.42
CA ARG A 80 0.55 -13.37 4.94
C ARG A 80 -0.57 -12.34 4.93
N PHE A 81 -0.69 -11.61 3.83
CA PHE A 81 -1.77 -10.66 3.58
C PHE A 81 -2.82 -11.27 2.64
N GLY A 82 -4.01 -10.68 2.61
CA GLY A 82 -5.01 -10.98 1.59
C GLY A 82 -4.86 -10.05 0.38
N VAL A 83 -5.32 -10.49 -0.79
CA VAL A 83 -5.42 -9.64 -1.99
C VAL A 83 -6.90 -9.44 -2.30
N GLY A 84 -7.31 -8.18 -2.48
CA GLY A 84 -8.68 -7.82 -2.83
C GLY A 84 -8.73 -6.86 -4.01
N GLY A 85 -9.93 -6.60 -4.54
CA GLY A 85 -10.12 -5.56 -5.56
C GLY A 85 -9.89 -4.16 -4.98
N SER A 86 -9.26 -3.29 -5.77
CA SER A 86 -9.05 -1.85 -5.45
C SER A 86 -10.34 -1.01 -5.60
N GLY A 87 -11.49 -1.66 -5.81
CA GLY A 87 -12.79 -1.01 -5.94
C GLY A 87 -13.30 -0.37 -4.64
N GLY A 88 -14.28 0.52 -4.78
CA GLY A 88 -14.91 1.31 -3.71
C GLY A 88 -14.79 2.82 -3.95
N ASN A 89 -15.42 3.63 -3.09
CA ASN A 89 -15.42 5.10 -3.21
C ASN A 89 -14.06 5.73 -2.94
N PHE A 90 -13.17 5.02 -2.24
CA PHE A 90 -11.82 5.50 -1.92
C PHE A 90 -10.77 4.65 -2.63
N ARG A 91 -10.39 5.09 -3.84
CA ARG A 91 -9.37 4.45 -4.67
C ARG A 91 -8.09 5.27 -4.63
N ILE A 92 -7.05 4.68 -4.02
CA ILE A 92 -5.74 5.32 -3.83
C ILE A 92 -4.86 5.19 -5.07
N THR A 93 -4.98 4.07 -5.78
CA THR A 93 -4.12 3.75 -6.94
C THR A 93 -4.95 3.24 -8.12
N THR A 94 -4.41 3.39 -9.33
CA THR A 94 -5.03 2.91 -10.56
C THR A 94 -4.92 1.40 -10.73
N TYR A 95 -4.13 0.69 -9.90
CA TYR A 95 -4.02 -0.75 -9.95
C TYR A 95 -5.33 -1.44 -9.54
N ALA A 96 -5.64 -2.58 -10.19
CA ALA A 96 -6.92 -3.27 -10.01
C ALA A 96 -7.03 -4.01 -8.68
N PHE A 97 -5.90 -4.34 -8.05
CA PHE A 97 -5.82 -5.09 -6.80
C PHE A 97 -5.19 -4.26 -5.68
N LYS A 98 -5.51 -4.63 -4.43
CA LYS A 98 -4.96 -4.03 -3.21
C LYS A 98 -4.64 -5.10 -2.17
N ILE A 99 -3.75 -4.76 -1.25
CA ILE A 99 -3.39 -5.60 -0.11
C ILE A 99 -4.39 -5.36 1.03
N ASN A 100 -4.99 -6.42 1.54
CA ASN A 100 -5.84 -6.39 2.74
C ASN A 100 -5.07 -6.98 3.91
N PHE A 101 -4.83 -6.16 4.94
CA PHE A 101 -4.22 -6.63 6.18
C PHE A 101 -5.22 -7.50 6.93
N GLN A 102 -4.71 -8.60 7.45
CA GLN A 102 -5.45 -9.56 8.26
C GLN A 102 -4.69 -9.84 9.55
N PHE A 103 -5.34 -10.51 10.51
CA PHE A 103 -4.71 -10.86 11.78
C PHE A 103 -3.37 -11.61 11.60
N GLY A 104 -3.25 -12.45 10.56
CA GLY A 104 -2.02 -13.19 10.26
C GLY A 104 -0.91 -12.38 9.58
N THR A 105 -1.18 -11.17 9.10
CA THR A 105 -0.22 -10.35 8.36
C THR A 105 0.99 -10.01 9.22
N ARG A 106 2.17 -10.21 8.65
CA ARG A 106 3.46 -9.87 9.25
C ARG A 106 4.08 -8.70 8.49
N VAL A 107 4.59 -7.75 9.25
CA VAL A 107 5.33 -6.57 8.76
C VAL A 107 6.69 -6.60 9.42
N MET A 108 7.75 -6.55 8.63
CA MET A 108 9.13 -6.48 9.13
C MET A 108 9.84 -5.30 8.49
N PRO A 109 10.38 -4.34 9.27
CA PRO A 109 11.17 -3.25 8.71
C PRO A 109 12.44 -3.80 8.05
N THR A 110 12.91 -3.12 7.02
CA THR A 110 14.14 -3.49 6.32
C THR A 110 14.94 -2.24 5.94
N VAL A 111 16.15 -2.45 5.43
CA VAL A 111 17.02 -1.37 4.95
C VAL A 111 16.37 -0.66 3.76
N ASP A 112 16.65 0.64 3.66
CA ASP A 112 16.17 1.45 2.54
C ASP A 112 16.61 0.82 1.21
N ASP A 113 15.75 0.92 0.19
CA ASP A 113 16.02 0.38 -1.13
C ASP A 113 15.98 1.51 -2.17
N PRO A 114 17.11 1.87 -2.79
CA PRO A 114 17.16 2.94 -3.78
C PRO A 114 16.34 2.60 -5.04
N ASN A 115 16.07 1.31 -5.30
CA ASN A 115 15.28 0.88 -6.45
C ASN A 115 13.77 1.04 -6.21
N ILE A 116 13.35 1.30 -4.97
CA ILE A 116 11.94 1.58 -4.67
C ILE A 116 11.77 3.09 -4.59
N HIS A 117 11.12 3.67 -5.58
CA HIS A 117 10.85 5.10 -5.67
C HIS A 117 10.22 5.64 -4.38
N LYS A 118 10.75 6.77 -3.89
CA LYS A 118 10.32 7.41 -2.64
C LYS A 118 8.91 7.98 -2.72
N PHE A 119 8.55 8.53 -3.89
CA PHE A 119 7.30 9.28 -4.08
C PHE A 119 6.61 8.98 -5.41
N GLY A 120 7.14 8.03 -6.21
CA GLY A 120 6.52 7.63 -7.49
C GLY A 120 6.40 8.74 -8.53
N PHE A 121 7.19 9.80 -8.38
CA PHE A 121 7.36 10.83 -9.38
C PHE A 121 8.69 10.60 -10.10
N ASP A 122 8.64 10.65 -11.42
CA ASP A 122 9.82 10.82 -12.26
C ASP A 122 10.03 12.32 -12.46
N TRP A 123 11.12 12.84 -11.90
CA TRP A 123 11.49 14.23 -12.09
C TRP A 123 11.99 14.40 -13.53
N VAL A 124 11.22 15.12 -14.36
CA VAL A 124 11.63 15.46 -15.72
C VAL A 124 12.20 16.87 -15.74
N THR A 125 13.50 17.00 -16.02
CA THR A 125 14.13 18.30 -16.25
C THR A 125 13.77 18.83 -17.63
N THR A 126 12.86 19.80 -17.69
CA THR A 126 12.58 20.51 -18.94
C THR A 126 13.59 21.64 -19.12
N THR A 127 14.45 21.56 -20.13
CA THR A 127 15.23 22.72 -20.59
C THR A 127 14.30 23.66 -21.33
N VAL A 128 13.85 24.72 -20.67
CA VAL A 128 13.12 25.80 -21.33
C VAL A 128 14.08 26.51 -22.28
N LYS A 129 13.93 26.30 -23.59
CA LYS A 129 14.60 27.14 -24.60
C LYS A 129 14.06 28.56 -24.44
N LYS A 130 14.90 29.48 -23.94
CA LYS A 130 14.59 30.92 -23.95
C LYS A 130 14.27 31.33 -25.39
N ARG A 131 13.05 31.83 -25.62
CA ARG A 131 12.71 32.48 -26.90
C ARG A 131 13.62 33.71 -27.06
N PRO A 132 14.27 33.90 -28.22
CA PRO A 132 14.97 35.14 -28.49
C PRO A 132 13.94 36.29 -28.56
N ARG A 133 14.33 37.45 -28.03
CA ARG A 133 13.52 38.68 -27.96
C ARG A 133 13.25 39.26 -29.35
#